data_AF-A0A2J6WR86-F1
#
_entry.id   AF-A0A2J6WR86-F1
#
_cell.length_a   1.000
_cell.length_b   1.000
_cell.length_c   1.000
_cell.angle_alpha   90.00
_cell.angle_beta   90.00
_cell.angle_gamma   90.00
#
_symmetry.space_group_name_H-M   'P 1'
#
loop_
_entity.id
_entity.type
_entity.pdbx_description
1 polymer ?
#
loop_
_entity_poly.entity_id
_entity_poly.type
_entity_poly.pdbx_seq_one_letter_code
_entity_poly.pdbx_strand_id
1 'polypeptide(L)' 'MDYILKDGNGLELFEKAREKFLKLKTIVISGQADSNLKQHPEFNKGFLFLRKPFKGSTLINLMKFFLESYKV' A
#
# COMPACT_ATOMS: atom_id res chain seq x y z
N MET A 1 1.11 -2.09 5.02
CA MET A 1 -0.23 -2.25 5.61
C MET A 1 -0.82 -3.55 5.11
N ASP A 2 -1.39 -4.39 5.96
CA ASP A 2 -2.27 -5.47 5.48
C ASP A 2 -3.60 -4.85 5.05
N TYR A 3 -4.23 -5.39 4.00
CA TYR A 3 -5.55 -4.92 3.57
C TYR A 3 -6.64 -5.37 4.54
N ILE A 4 -6.52 -6.58 5.07
CA ILE A 4 -7.47 -7.15 6.03
C ILE A 4 -6.86 -6.99 7.42
N LEU A 5 -7.47 -6.16 8.26
CA LEU A 5 -7.11 -6.00 9.67
C LEU A 5 -8.22 -6.63 10.54
N LYS A 6 -7.90 -7.00 11.78
CA LYS A 6 -8.89 -7.55 12.73
C LYS A 6 -10.05 -6.59 13.00
N ASP A 7 -9.75 -5.30 13.04
CA ASP A 7 -10.68 -4.25 13.45
C ASP A 7 -11.14 -3.36 12.27
N GLY A 8 -10.90 -3.78 11.02
CA GLY A 8 -11.36 -3.05 9.84
C GLY A 8 -10.53 -3.24 8.56
N ASN A 9 -10.64 -2.29 7.64
CA ASN A 9 -9.96 -2.30 6.35
C ASN A 9 -8.68 -1.43 6.39
N GLY A 10 -7.56 -1.99 5.95
CA GLY A 10 -6.29 -1.26 5.84
C GLY A 10 -6.34 -0.06 4.88
N LEU A 11 -7.32 -0.02 3.98
CA LEU A 11 -7.59 1.10 3.09
C LEU A 11 -8.15 2.31 3.84
N GLU A 12 -9.16 2.12 4.69
CA GLU A 12 -9.73 3.20 5.50
C GLU A 12 -8.69 3.79 6.46
N LEU A 13 -7.82 2.94 7.01
CA LEU A 13 -6.70 3.38 7.84
C LEU A 13 -5.73 4.24 7.04
N PHE A 14 -5.46 3.88 5.79
CA PHE A 14 -4.62 4.68 4.90
C PHE A 14 -5.26 6.04 4.58
N GLU A 15 -6.56 6.09 4.28
CA GLU A 15 -7.26 7.34 4.00
C GLU A 15 -7.17 8.30 5.17
N LYS A 16 -7.50 7.84 6.39
CA LYS A 16 -7.37 8.63 7.63
C LYS A 16 -5.93 9.08 7.89
N ALA A 17 -4.95 8.22 7.62
CA ALA A 17 -3.55 8.57 7.80
C ALA A 17 -3.12 9.65 6.79
N ARG A 18 -3.62 9.59 5.56
CA ARG A 18 -3.29 10.55 4.49
C ARG A 18 -3.89 11.93 4.74
N GLU A 19 -5.07 12.02 5.34
CA GLU A 19 -5.64 13.31 5.77
C GLU A 19 -4.68 14.08 6.68
N LYS A 20 -3.92 13.37 7.52
CA LYS A 20 -2.90 13.96 8.40
C LYS A 20 -1.53 14.07 7.76
N PHE A 21 -1.19 13.15 6.86
CA PHE A 21 0.12 13.06 6.23
C PHE A 21 -0.02 13.03 4.71
N LEU A 22 -0.14 14.21 4.10
CA LEU A 22 -0.41 14.38 2.66
C LEU A 22 0.62 13.71 1.72
N LYS A 23 1.85 13.49 2.20
CA LYS A 23 2.95 12.83 1.46
C LYS A 23 3.17 11.36 1.87
N LEU A 24 2.27 10.80 2.68
CA LEU A 24 2.38 9.41 3.11
C LEU A 24 2.20 8.51 1.89
N LYS A 25 3.24 7.73 1.60
CA LYS A 25 3.15 6.62 0.66
C LYS A 25 2.92 5.37 1.48
N THR A 26 2.08 4.47 0.98
CA THR A 26 1.85 3.17 1.64
C THR A 26 2.00 2.00 0.68
N ILE A 27 2.63 0.92 1.16
CA ILE A 27 2.57 -0.40 0.52
C ILE A 27 1.44 -1.19 1.18
N VAL A 28 0.44 -1.59 0.41
CA VAL A 28 -0.64 -2.47 0.84
C VAL A 28 -0.36 -3.89 0.40
N ILE A 29 -0.55 -4.82 1.33
CA ILE A 29 -0.27 -6.22 1.16
C ILE A 29 -1.58 -6.99 1.28
N SER A 30 -1.98 -7.75 0.27
CA SER A 30 -3.20 -8.58 0.34
C SER A 30 -3.08 -9.87 -0.46
N GLY A 31 -3.76 -10.93 0.00
CA GLY A 31 -3.88 -12.20 -0.73
C GLY A 31 -5.00 -12.21 -1.77
N GLN A 32 -6.03 -11.39 -1.56
CA GLN A 32 -7.09 -11.21 -2.54
C GLN A 32 -6.65 -10.18 -3.58
N ALA A 33 -6.77 -10.55 -4.86
CA ALA A 33 -6.64 -9.61 -5.96
C ALA A 33 -7.94 -8.79 -6.02
N ASP A 34 -8.14 -7.92 -5.03
CA ASP A 34 -9.33 -7.08 -4.99
C ASP A 34 -9.26 -6.12 -6.16
N SER A 35 -10.08 -6.38 -7.18
CA SER A 35 -10.30 -5.47 -8.32
C SER A 35 -10.68 -4.06 -7.83
N ASN A 36 -11.32 -3.98 -6.66
CA ASN A 36 -11.72 -2.76 -5.98
C ASN A 36 -10.51 -1.92 -5.53
N LEU A 37 -9.38 -2.53 -5.17
CA LEU A 37 -8.16 -1.78 -4.79
C LEU A 37 -7.54 -1.07 -5.98
N LYS A 38 -7.51 -1.71 -7.16
CA LYS A 38 -6.96 -1.10 -8.38
C LYS A 38 -7.83 0.03 -8.93
N GLN A 39 -9.14 -0.01 -8.66
CA GLN A 39 -10.07 1.04 -9.02
C GLN A 39 -10.11 2.19 -8.01
N HIS A 40 -9.39 2.04 -6.88
CA HIS A 40 -9.38 3.07 -5.86
C HIS A 40 -8.71 4.36 -6.39
N PRO A 41 -9.35 5.53 -6.26
CA PRO A 41 -8.85 6.79 -6.81
C PRO A 41 -7.47 7.18 -6.25
N GLU A 42 -7.12 6.65 -5.08
CA GLU A 42 -5.83 6.90 -4.43
C GLU A 42 -4.75 5.86 -4.76
N PHE A 43 -5.09 4.81 -5.55
CA PHE A 43 -4.14 3.78 -5.97
C PHE A 43 -2.93 4.37 -6.72
N ASN A 44 -3.14 5.42 -7.51
CA ASN A 44 -2.06 6.04 -8.30
C ASN A 44 -1.34 7.20 -7.57
N LYS A 45 -1.78 7.61 -6.37
CA LYS A 45 -1.26 8.82 -5.70
C LYS A 45 -0.34 8.53 -4.49
N GLY A 46 0.42 7.43 -4.53
CA GLY A 46 1.35 7.05 -3.44
C GLY A 46 1.09 5.68 -2.84
N PHE A 47 0.32 4.84 -3.53
CA PHE A 47 -0.11 3.54 -3.06
C PHE A 47 0.53 2.45 -3.93
N LEU A 48 1.24 1.50 -3.32
CA LEU A 48 1.78 0.34 -4.00
C LEU A 48 1.14 -0.93 -3.46
N PHE A 49 0.88 -1.89 -4.33
CA PHE A 49 0.26 -3.15 -3.94
C PHE A 49 1.23 -4.32 -4.05
N LEU A 50 1.30 -5.14 -3.00
CA LEU A 50 2.07 -6.38 -2.95
C LEU A 50 1.13 -7.56 -2.69
N ARG A 51 0.98 -8.43 -3.69
CA ARG A 51 0.10 -9.59 -3.59
C ARG A 51 0.74 -10.73 -2.79
N LYS A 52 0.00 -11.34 -1.85
CA LYS A 52 0.39 -12.59 -1.19
C LYS A 52 0.01 -13.82 -2.05
N PRO A 53 0.80 -14.91 -2.00
CA PRO A 53 2.14 -14.98 -1.40
C PRO A 53 3.17 -14.24 -2.26
N PHE A 54 4.18 -13.66 -1.63
CA PHE A 54 5.31 -13.00 -2.29
C PHE A 54 6.63 -13.52 -1.76
N LYS A 55 7.70 -13.42 -2.56
CA LYS A 55 9.06 -13.76 -2.13
C LYS A 55 9.66 -12.60 -1.32
N GLY A 56 10.54 -12.90 -0.37
CA GLY A 56 11.25 -11.88 0.40
C GLY A 56 12.03 -10.89 -0.49
N SER A 57 12.63 -11.38 -1.59
CA SER A 57 13.30 -10.53 -2.57
C SER A 57 12.37 -9.53 -3.26
N THR A 58 11.11 -9.90 -3.51
CA THR A 58 10.10 -8.99 -4.06
C THR A 58 9.82 -7.83 -3.11
N LEU A 59 9.68 -8.12 -1.80
CA LEU A 59 9.49 -7.09 -0.79
C LEU A 59 10.70 -6.15 -0.70
N ILE A 60 11.92 -6.71 -0.68
CA ILE A 60 13.15 -5.91 -0.62
C ILE A 60 13.25 -4.95 -1.82
N ASN A 61 13.01 -5.45 -3.03
CA ASN A 61 13.07 -4.63 -4.23
C ASN A 61 11.99 -3.54 -4.23
N LEU A 62 10.77 -3.89 -3.80
CA LEU A 62 9.68 -2.94 -3.66
C LEU A 62 10.02 -1.84 -2.64
N MET A 63 10.59 -2.20 -1.50
CA MET A 63 11.02 -1.24 -0.47
C MET A 63 12.12 -0.32 -0.98
N LYS A 64 13.12 -0.84 -1.72
CA LYS A 64 14.18 -0.01 -2.32
C LYS A 64 13.59 1.04 -3.26
N PHE A 65 12.78 0.61 -4.21
CA PHE A 65 12.07 1.50 -5.14
C PHE A 65 11.23 2.54 -4.38
N PHE A 66 10.51 2.10 -3.34
CA PHE A 66 9.65 2.96 -2.55
C PHE A 66 10.43 4.04 -1.79
N LEU A 67 11.54 3.68 -1.14
CA LEU A 67 12.40 4.60 -0.41
C LEU A 67 13.13 5.58 -1.33
N GLU A 68 13.55 5.15 -2.52
CA GLU A 68 14.14 6.05 -3.51
C GLU A 68 13.17 7.15 -3.93
N SER A 69 11.88 6.82 -4.06
CA SER A 69 10.87 7.83 -4.41
C SER A 69 10.71 8.94 -3.35
N TYR A 70 11.20 8.74 -2.12
CA TYR A 70 11.17 9.77 -1.06
C TYR A 70 12.38 10.71 -1.08
N LYS A 71 13.45 10.39 -1.82
CA LYS A 71 14.69 11.19 -1.87
C LYS A 71 14.56 12.46 -2.74
N VAL A 72 13.34 12.98 -2.89
CA VAL A 72 13.06 14.28 -3.55
C VAL A 72 13.71 15.40 -2.75
#